data_AF-A0AAW0AA59-F1
#
_entry.id   AF-A0AAW0AA59-F1
#
_cell.length_a   1.000
_cell.length_b   1.000
_cell.length_c   1.000
_cell.angle_alpha   90.00
_cell.angle_beta   90.00
_cell.angle_gamma   90.00
#
_symmetry.space_group_name_H-M   'P 1'
#
loop_
_entity.id
_entity.type
_entity.pdbx_description
1 polymer ?
#
loop_
_entity_poly.entity_id
_entity_poly.type
_entity_poly.pdbx_seq_one_letter_code
_entity_poly.pdbx_strand_id
1 'polypeptide(L)'
;GKVKADEWRNTVLVYPVALFEAWRIGESLPDEDAPLPKARSKVKAKEAHTAELFKKRRKKHAARQEIPETYFGAIEDTGASRSYADHYLNVLSSIFKVTGVRIRIM
;
A
#
# COMPACT_ATOMS: atom_id res chain seq x y z
N GLY A 1 -2.65 28.22 9.36
CA GLY A 1 -2.64 26.78 9.09
C GLY A 1 -3.83 26.16 9.78
N LYS A 2 -4.59 25.30 9.09
CA LYS A 2 -5.76 24.61 9.67
C LYS A 2 -5.22 23.47 10.52
N VAL A 3 -5.42 23.50 11.84
CA VAL A 3 -4.95 22.51 12.85
C VAL A 3 -5.02 21.05 12.35
N LYS A 4 -6.08 20.69 11.62
CA LYS A 4 -6.24 19.37 10.98
C LYS A 4 -5.10 18.96 10.06
N ALA A 5 -4.55 19.87 9.26
CA ALA A 5 -3.45 19.55 8.36
C ALA A 5 -2.19 19.13 9.11
N ASP A 6 -1.95 19.68 10.30
CA ASP A 6 -0.83 19.32 11.15
C ASP A 6 -1.07 18.00 11.91
N GLU A 7 -2.31 17.71 12.29
CA GLU A 7 -2.71 16.38 12.82
C GLU A 7 -2.42 15.27 11.81
N TRP A 8 -2.74 15.48 10.53
CA TRP A 8 -2.47 14.50 9.47
C TRP A 8 -0.96 14.28 9.26
N ARG A 9 -0.15 15.33 9.32
CA ARG A 9 1.31 15.21 9.21
C ARG A 9 1.90 14.41 10.36
N ASN A 10 1.48 14.70 11.59
CA ASN A 10 1.94 13.97 12.77
C ASN A 10 1.49 12.51 12.72
N THR A 11 0.26 12.25 12.28
CA THR A 11 -0.26 10.88 12.10
C THR A 11 0.57 10.10 11.08
N VAL A 12 0.93 10.72 9.96
CA VAL A 12 1.76 10.09 8.92
C VAL A 12 3.15 9.72 9.44
N LEU A 13 3.73 10.49 10.36
CA LEU A 13 5.04 10.20 10.94
C LEU A 13 5.00 9.01 11.91
N VAL A 14 3.93 8.87 12.71
CA VAL A 14 3.81 7.78 13.68
C VAL A 14 3.25 6.49 13.07
N TYR A 15 2.58 6.59 11.92
CA TYR A 15 1.89 5.46 11.29
C TYR A 15 2.81 4.26 10.97
N PRO A 16 4.04 4.42 10.43
CA PRO A 16 4.93 3.28 10.19
C PRO A 16 5.31 2.55 11.46
N VAL A 17 5.56 3.27 12.55
CA VAL A 17 5.93 2.65 13.83
C VAL A 17 4.74 1.86 14.38
N ALA A 18 3.55 2.45 14.37
CA ALA A 18 2.32 1.77 14.80
C ALA A 18 2.03 0.53 13.95
N LEU A 19 2.27 0.59 12.63
CA LEU A 19 2.05 -0.53 11.72
C LEU A 19 3.04 -1.67 11.95
N PHE A 20 4.31 -1.35 12.19
CA PHE A 20 5.33 -2.35 12.52
C PHE A 20 4.97 -3.08 13.81
N GLU A 21 4.65 -2.35 14.87
CA GLU A 21 4.26 -2.92 16.17
C GLU A 21 3.00 -3.80 16.07
N ALA A 22 2.04 -3.43 15.22
CA ALA A 22 0.82 -4.20 15.04
C ALA A 22 1.02 -5.53 14.31
N TRP A 23 2.08 -5.65 13.48
CA TRP A 23 2.30 -6.80 12.60
C TRP A 23 3.53 -7.63 12.94
N ARG A 24 4.46 -7.12 13.75
CA ARG A 24 5.65 -7.87 14.13
C ARG A 24 5.29 -9.12 14.95
N ILE A 25 6.02 -10.19 14.70
CA ILE A 25 6.03 -11.38 15.56
C ILE A 25 7.44 -11.45 16.15
N GLY A 26 7.56 -11.16 17.46
CA GLY A 26 8.86 -10.94 18.07
C GLY A 26 9.49 -9.64 17.57
N GLU A 27 10.72 -9.70 17.06
CA GLU A 27 11.49 -8.52 16.63
C GLU A 27 11.42 -8.23 15.13
N SER A 28 10.69 -9.04 14.36
CA SER A 28 10.62 -8.92 12.90
C SER A 28 9.19 -8.91 12.38
N LEU A 29 9.00 -8.32 11.20
CA LEU A 29 7.81 -8.58 10.40
C LEU A 29 7.87 -10.02 9.89
N PRO A 30 6.75 -10.75 9.90
CA PRO A 30 6.73 -12.10 9.40
C PRO A 30 6.91 -12.10 7.87
N ASP A 31 7.72 -13.02 7.37
CA ASP A 31 7.91 -13.28 5.94
C ASP A 31 6.82 -14.22 5.42
N GLU A 32 5.56 -13.86 5.71
CA GLU A 32 4.38 -14.61 5.28
C GLU A 32 3.31 -13.70 4.70
N ASP A 33 2.42 -14.30 3.92
CA ASP A 33 1.26 -13.60 3.38
C ASP A 33 0.21 -13.35 4.48
N ALA A 34 -0.38 -12.16 4.47
CA ALA A 34 -1.54 -11.85 5.30
C ALA A 34 -2.67 -12.88 5.07
N PRO A 35 -3.31 -13.41 6.13
CA PRO A 35 -4.27 -14.50 6.01
C PRO A 35 -5.45 -14.14 5.11
N LEU A 36 -6.02 -15.13 4.42
CA LEU A 36 -7.18 -14.90 3.57
C LEU A 36 -8.37 -14.42 4.43
N PRO A 37 -9.12 -13.40 3.96
CA PRO A 37 -10.27 -12.93 4.68
C PRO A 37 -11.34 -14.02 4.76
N LYS A 38 -11.98 -14.17 5.93
CA LYS A 38 -13.08 -15.11 6.13
C LYS A 38 -14.20 -14.86 5.11
N ALA A 39 -14.81 -15.92 4.59
CA ALA A 39 -15.79 -15.87 3.50
C ALA A 39 -16.95 -14.88 3.72
N ARG A 40 -17.45 -14.77 4.97
CA ARG A 40 -18.56 -13.86 5.34
C ARG A 40 -18.10 -12.53 5.95
N SER A 41 -16.82 -12.19 5.83
CA SER A 41 -16.29 -10.94 6.39
C SER A 41 -16.60 -9.74 5.49
N LYS A 42 -16.75 -8.55 6.10
CA LYS A 42 -16.86 -7.28 5.37
C LYS A 42 -15.63 -7.01 4.49
N VAL A 43 -14.47 -7.54 4.87
CA VAL A 43 -13.22 -7.43 4.09
C VAL A 43 -13.35 -8.21 2.78
N LYS A 44 -13.83 -9.46 2.85
CA LYS A 44 -14.06 -10.29 1.66
C LYS A 44 -15.04 -9.64 0.68
N ALA A 45 -16.12 -9.05 1.20
CA ALA A 45 -17.10 -8.34 0.37
C ALA A 45 -16.51 -7.09 -0.33
N LYS A 46 -15.48 -6.46 0.26
CA LYS A 46 -14.83 -5.27 -0.30
C LYS A 46 -13.65 -5.59 -1.21
N GLU A 47 -13.10 -6.79 -1.15
CA GLU A 47 -11.91 -7.19 -1.90
C GLU A 47 -12.07 -6.99 -3.41
N ALA A 48 -13.18 -7.43 -3.99
CA ALA A 48 -13.47 -7.26 -5.42
C ALA A 48 -13.55 -5.79 -5.82
N HIS A 49 -14.22 -4.96 -5.00
CA HIS A 49 -14.33 -3.53 -5.25
C HIS A 49 -12.97 -2.83 -5.17
N THR A 50 -12.16 -3.18 -4.17
CA THR A 50 -10.81 -2.65 -4.01
C THR A 50 -9.91 -3.06 -5.18
N ALA A 51 -9.98 -4.31 -5.64
CA ALA A 51 -9.24 -4.78 -6.81
C ALA A 51 -9.62 -3.99 -8.07
N GLU A 52 -10.92 -3.74 -8.29
CA GLU A 52 -11.40 -2.92 -9.40
C GLU A 52 -10.86 -1.48 -9.35
N LEU A 53 -10.83 -0.87 -8.16
CA LEU A 53 -10.27 0.47 -7.97
C LEU A 53 -8.77 0.51 -8.28
N PHE A 54 -8.00 -0.48 -7.84
CA PHE A 54 -6.58 -0.58 -8.17
C PHE A 54 -6.37 -0.73 -9.68
N LYS A 55 -7.14 -1.59 -10.34
CA LYS A 55 -7.12 -1.76 -11.79
C LYS A 55 -7.38 -0.44 -12.52
N LYS A 56 -8.44 0.29 -12.15
CA LYS A 56 -8.75 1.61 -12.72
C LYS A 56 -7.62 2.62 -12.52
N ARG A 57 -7.02 2.66 -11.32
CA ARG A 57 -5.91 3.58 -11.00
C ARG A 57 -4.64 3.26 -11.79
N ARG A 58 -4.30 1.98 -11.95
CA ARG A 58 -3.13 1.57 -12.74
C ARG A 58 -3.31 1.88 -14.23
N LYS A 59 -4.48 1.60 -14.81
CA LYS A 59 -4.79 1.99 -16.20
C LYS A 59 -4.66 3.50 -16.41
N LYS A 60 -5.22 4.30 -15.49
CA LYS A 60 -5.10 5.76 -15.53
C LYS A 60 -3.65 6.23 -15.40
N HIS A 61 -2.82 5.57 -14.59
CA HIS A 61 -1.41 5.88 -14.46
C HIS A 61 -0.63 5.53 -15.73
N ALA A 62 -0.87 4.35 -16.30
CA ALA A 62 -0.24 3.91 -17.54
C ALA A 62 -0.59 4.82 -18.73
N ALA A 63 -1.86 5.24 -18.84
CA ALA A 63 -2.28 6.21 -19.85
C ALA A 63 -1.56 7.57 -19.72
N ARG A 64 -1.22 8.00 -18.50
CA ARG A 64 -0.42 9.22 -18.26
C ARG A 64 1.06 9.06 -18.60
N GLN A 65 1.56 7.83 -18.67
CA GLN A 65 2.94 7.51 -19.06
C GLN A 65 3.04 7.14 -20.55
N GLU A 66 1.99 7.42 -21.34
CA GLU A 66 1.93 7.13 -22.78
C GLU A 66 2.15 5.65 -23.13
N ILE A 67 1.89 4.75 -22.17
CA ILE A 67 1.96 3.31 -22.41
C ILE A 67 0.79 2.94 -23.34
N PRO A 68 1.05 2.28 -24.48
CA PRO A 68 -0.01 1.90 -25.41
C PRO A 68 -1.04 0.98 -24.74
N GLU A 69 -2.32 1.17 -25.09
CA GLU A 69 -3.44 0.41 -24.53
C GLU A 69 -3.31 -1.10 -24.76
N THR A 70 -2.58 -1.52 -25.79
CA THR A 70 -2.24 -2.93 -26.06
C THR A 70 -1.49 -3.62 -24.92
N TYR A 71 -0.76 -2.86 -24.08
CA TYR A 71 -0.07 -3.38 -22.90
C TYR A 71 -0.92 -3.38 -21.63
N PHE A 72 -2.16 -2.86 -21.68
CA PHE A 72 -3.02 -2.84 -20.49
C PHE A 72 -3.43 -4.23 -20.02
N GLY A 73 -3.40 -5.24 -20.89
CA GLY A 73 -3.60 -6.65 -20.53
C GLY A 73 -2.59 -7.15 -19.49
N ALA A 74 -1.31 -6.78 -19.65
CA ALA A 74 -0.25 -7.15 -18.70
C ALA A 74 -0.41 -6.45 -17.33
N ILE A 75 -1.08 -5.30 -17.30
CA ILE A 75 -1.39 -4.57 -16.06
C ILE A 75 -2.51 -5.29 -15.28
N GLU A 76 -3.38 -6.04 -15.96
CA GLU A 76 -4.49 -6.75 -15.30
C GLU A 76 -4.01 -7.93 -14.45
N ASP A 77 -2.87 -8.53 -14.78
CA ASP A 77 -2.31 -9.70 -14.10
C ASP A 77 -1.45 -9.36 -12.87
N THR A 78 -1.29 -8.08 -12.56
CA THR A 78 -0.53 -7.65 -11.37
C THR A 78 -1.39 -7.70 -10.11
N GLY A 79 -1.33 -8.78 -9.34
CA GLY A 79 -1.91 -8.82 -7.99
C GLY A 79 -1.31 -7.73 -7.07
N ALA A 80 -2.02 -7.33 -6.01
CA ALA A 80 -1.37 -6.64 -4.90
C ALA A 80 -0.69 -7.70 -4.03
N SER A 81 0.59 -7.49 -3.68
CA SER A 81 1.30 -8.40 -2.77
C SER A 81 0.57 -8.46 -1.42
N ARG A 82 0.47 -9.66 -0.86
CA ARG A 82 -0.11 -9.94 0.46
C ARG A 82 0.95 -10.03 1.55
N SER A 83 2.24 -10.00 1.18
CA SER A 83 3.34 -10.01 2.13
C SER A 83 3.30 -8.78 3.04
N TYR A 84 3.41 -9.03 4.34
CA TYR A 84 3.50 -7.96 5.34
C TYR A 84 4.73 -7.08 5.12
N ALA A 85 5.86 -7.67 4.75
CA ALA A 85 7.10 -6.96 4.48
C ALA A 85 6.96 -6.03 3.27
N ASP A 86 6.43 -6.53 2.16
CA ASP A 86 6.18 -5.72 0.95
C ASP A 86 5.22 -4.56 1.24
N HIS A 87 4.15 -4.83 1.99
CA HIS A 87 3.20 -3.79 2.35
C HIS A 87 3.85 -2.73 3.22
N TYR A 88 4.66 -3.13 4.21
CA TYR A 88 5.35 -2.21 5.09
C TYR A 88 6.34 -1.31 4.32
N LEU A 89 7.15 -1.91 3.43
CA LEU A 89 8.09 -1.18 2.58
C LEU A 89 7.38 -0.20 1.64
N ASN A 90 6.24 -0.60 1.08
CA ASN A 90 5.43 0.28 0.23
C ASN A 90 4.87 1.48 1.00
N VAL A 91 4.44 1.30 2.25
CA VAL A 91 4.00 2.39 3.14
C VAL A 91 5.15 3.34 3.44
N LEU A 92 6.30 2.81 3.84
CA LEU A 92 7.52 3.59 4.09
C LEU A 92 7.91 4.41 2.86
N SER A 93 8.06 3.77 1.70
CA SER A 93 8.39 4.45 0.43
C SER A 93 7.38 5.55 0.11
N SER A 94 6.09 5.32 0.34
CA SER A 94 5.05 6.31 0.04
C SER A 94 5.14 7.54 0.94
N ILE A 95 5.42 7.32 2.23
CA ILE A 95 5.61 8.42 3.19
C ILE A 95 6.85 9.21 2.84
N PHE A 96 7.97 8.56 2.52
CA PHE A 96 9.20 9.24 2.11
C PHE A 96 9.03 10.09 0.85
N LYS A 97 8.29 9.59 -0.15
CA LYS A 97 7.95 10.35 -1.36
C LYS A 97 7.14 11.61 -1.05
N VAL A 98 6.29 11.57 -0.03
CA VAL A 98 5.41 12.69 0.36
C VAL A 98 6.12 13.69 1.28
N THR A 99 7.03 13.23 2.15
CA THR A 99 7.73 14.07 3.12
C THR A 99 9.08 14.59 2.62
N GLY A 100 9.61 14.06 1.50
CA GLY A 100 10.88 14.47 0.92
C GLY A 100 12.13 13.95 1.67
N VAL A 101 11.94 13.08 2.66
CA VAL A 101 13.03 12.53 3.48
C VAL A 101 13.63 11.32 2.75
N ARG A 102 14.92 11.39 2.38
CA ARG A 102 15.68 10.26 1.82
C ARG A 102 16.47 9.57 2.94
N ILE A 103 16.15 8.33 3.27
CA ILE A 103 16.99 7.48 4.13
C ILE A 103 17.73 6.48 3.23
N ARG A 104 19.06 6.47 3.33
CA ARG A 104 19.92 5.45 2.73
C ARG A 104 19.95 4.29 3.72
N ILE A 105 19.21 3.22 3.41
CA ILE A 105 19.30 1.99 4.20
C ILE A 105 20.56 1.26 3.70
N MET A 106 21.49 1.03 4.63
CA MET A 106 22.78 0.37 4.42
C MET A 106 22.63 -1.13 4.60
#